data_AF-A0A2A5M9U3-F1
#
_entry.id   AF-A0A2A5M9U3-F1
#
_cell.length_a   1.000
_cell.length_b   1.000
_cell.length_c   1.000
_cell.angle_alpha   90.00
_cell.angle_beta   90.00
_cell.angle_gamma   90.00
#
_symmetry.space_group_name_H-M   'P 1'
#
loop_
_entity.id
_entity.type
_entity.pdbx_description
1 polymer ?
#
loop_
_entity_poly.entity_id
_entity_poly.type
_entity_poly.pdbx_seq_one_letter_code
_entity_poly.pdbx_strand_id
1 'polypeptide(L)'
;TEFKDITPKELKAYLDRYVIGQDRAKKVFSVGVYNHYKRLFKAELQDDDTELFKSNILLVGPTGSGKTLLAQTLAKFLDVPIAICDATSLTEAG
;
A
#
# COMPACT_ATOMS: atom_id res chain seq x y z
N THR A 1 -16.72 4.06 -6.38
CA THR A 1 -15.74 3.81 -7.46
C THR A 1 -15.27 2.39 -7.30
N GLU A 2 -15.48 1.52 -8.27
CA GLU A 2 -14.93 0.16 -8.18
C GLU A 2 -13.40 0.23 -8.18
N PHE A 3 -12.76 -0.58 -7.32
CA PHE A 3 -11.30 -0.62 -7.23
C PHE A 3 -10.63 -0.92 -8.58
N LYS A 4 -11.35 -1.60 -9.47
CA LYS A 4 -10.90 -2.04 -10.79
C LYS A 4 -10.35 -0.93 -11.68
N ASP A 5 -10.77 0.32 -11.46
CA ASP A 5 -10.34 1.47 -12.26
C ASP A 5 -9.15 2.24 -11.66
N ILE A 6 -8.67 1.87 -10.47
CA ILE A 6 -7.59 2.61 -9.80
C ILE A 6 -6.23 2.10 -10.27
N THR A 7 -5.48 2.97 -10.94
CA THR A 7 -4.13 2.67 -11.43
C THR A 7 -3.04 3.04 -10.42
N PRO A 8 -1.84 2.42 -10.46
CA PRO A 8 -0.71 2.84 -9.62
C PRO A 8 -0.32 4.31 -9.80
N LYS A 9 -0.57 4.89 -10.97
CA LYS A 9 -0.29 6.30 -11.24
C LYS A 9 -1.22 7.23 -10.46
N GLU A 10 -2.50 6.89 -10.37
CA GLU A 10 -3.48 7.67 -9.60
C GLU A 10 -3.22 7.56 -8.09
N LEU A 11 -2.86 6.37 -7.60
CA LEU A 11 -2.42 6.19 -6.22
C LEU A 11 -1.23 7.09 -5.89
N LYS A 12 -0.21 7.10 -6.76
CA LYS A 12 0.98 7.95 -6.60
C LYS A 12 0.59 9.44 -6.63
N ALA A 13 -0.26 9.84 -7.57
CA ALA A 13 -0.72 11.23 -7.71
C ALA A 13 -1.55 11.69 -6.50
N TYR A 14 -2.29 10.80 -5.86
CA TYR A 14 -2.96 11.12 -4.60
C TYR A 14 -1.95 11.30 -3.46
N LEU A 15 -0.97 10.39 -3.34
CA LEU A 15 0.11 10.49 -2.34
C LEU A 15 0.93 11.77 -2.51
N ASP A 16 1.13 12.26 -3.74
CA ASP A 16 1.83 13.52 -4.01
C ASP A 16 1.21 14.74 -3.32
N ARG A 17 -0.09 14.71 -3.04
CA ARG A 17 -0.80 15.82 -2.36
C ARG A 17 -0.48 15.93 -0.88
N TYR A 18 0.00 14.85 -0.26
CA TYR A 18 0.19 14.75 1.19
C TYR A 18 1.64 14.43 1.57
N VAL A 19 2.39 13.74 0.71
CA VAL A 19 3.78 13.31 0.95
C VAL A 19 4.70 13.95 -0.08
N ILE A 20 5.42 14.98 0.37
CA ILE A 20 6.37 15.75 -0.43
C ILE A 20 7.68 14.98 -0.61
N GLY A 21 8.20 14.94 -1.83
CA GLY A 21 9.37 14.13 -2.20
C GLY A 21 9.10 12.62 -2.09
N GLN A 22 10.11 11.83 -1.76
CA GLN A 22 9.99 10.36 -1.56
C GLN A 22 9.41 9.60 -2.78
N ASP A 23 9.71 10.05 -4.01
CA ASP A 23 9.08 9.52 -5.23
C ASP A 23 9.25 8.01 -5.43
N ARG A 24 10.44 7.48 -5.10
CA ARG A 24 10.70 6.04 -5.13
C ARG A 24 9.77 5.29 -4.18
N ALA A 25 9.62 5.77 -2.95
CA ALA A 25 8.76 5.14 -1.96
C ALA A 25 7.28 5.18 -2.41
N LYS A 26 6.80 6.34 -2.88
CA LYS A 26 5.43 6.46 -3.41
C LYS A 26 5.16 5.52 -4.57
N LYS A 27 6.10 5.37 -5.51
CA LYS A 27 5.97 4.46 -6.66
C LYS A 27 5.90 3.00 -6.20
N VAL A 28 6.84 2.56 -5.37
CA VAL A 28 6.88 1.17 -4.86
C VAL A 28 5.62 0.87 -4.06
N PHE A 29 5.20 1.79 -3.19
CA PHE A 29 4.01 1.63 -2.36
C PHE A 29 2.73 1.55 -3.20
N SER A 30 2.59 2.42 -4.21
CA SER A 30 1.45 2.41 -5.13
C SER A 30 1.34 1.12 -5.94
N VAL A 31 2.47 0.60 -6.45
CA VAL A 31 2.49 -0.67 -7.19
C VAL A 31 2.17 -1.86 -6.29
N GLY A 32 2.77 -1.90 -5.09
CA GLY A 32 2.53 -3.00 -4.16
C GLY A 32 1.07 -3.08 -3.71
N VAL A 33 0.44 -1.92 -3.47
CA VAL A 33 -0.98 -1.85 -3.09
C VAL A 33 -1.89 -2.22 -4.25
N TYR A 34 -1.63 -1.70 -5.45
CA TYR A 34 -2.37 -2.12 -6.65
C TYR A 34 -2.31 -3.64 -6.85
N ASN A 35 -1.12 -4.24 -6.73
CA ASN A 35 -0.95 -5.68 -6.86
C ASN A 35 -1.64 -6.47 -5.75
N HIS A 36 -1.64 -5.95 -4.51
CA HIS A 36 -2.35 -6.57 -3.39
C HIS A 36 -3.84 -6.72 -3.68
N TYR A 37 -4.49 -5.66 -4.13
CA TYR A 37 -5.92 -5.72 -4.47
C TYR A 37 -6.19 -6.45 -5.77
N LYS A 38 -5.34 -6.29 -6.81
CA LYS A 38 -5.46 -7.09 -8.04
C LYS A 38 -5.48 -8.58 -7.71
N ARG A 39 -4.64 -9.02 -6.76
CA ARG A 39 -4.64 -10.41 -6.28
C ARG A 39 -5.95 -10.78 -5.57
N LEU A 40 -6.50 -9.91 -4.71
CA LEU A 40 -7.77 -10.16 -4.03
C LEU A 40 -8.93 -10.32 -5.00
N PHE A 41 -9.07 -9.42 -5.98
CA PHE A 41 -10.14 -9.47 -6.98
C PHE A 41 -9.93 -10.56 -8.04
N LYS A 42 -8.67 -10.91 -8.34
CA LYS A 42 -8.36 -12.03 -9.24
C LYS A 42 -8.77 -13.39 -8.67
N ALA A 43 -8.83 -13.55 -7.34
CA ALA A 43 -9.38 -14.76 -6.74
C ALA A 43 -10.83 -15.04 -7.19
N GLU A 44 -11.55 -14.03 -7.71
CA GLU A 44 -12.91 -14.14 -8.23
C GLU A 44 -12.97 -14.36 -9.76
N LEU A 45 -11.86 -14.19 -10.50
CA LEU A 45 -11.81 -14.25 -11.97
C LEU A 45 -10.92 -15.42 -12.42
N GLN A 46 -11.55 -16.49 -12.89
CA GLN A 46 -10.91 -17.78 -13.25
C GLN A 46 -9.99 -17.75 -14.50
N ASP A 47 -9.77 -16.61 -15.15
CA ASP A 47 -9.27 -16.56 -16.54
C ASP A 47 -7.92 -15.82 -16.71
N ASP A 48 -7.11 -15.72 -15.65
CA ASP A 48 -5.77 -15.12 -15.75
C ASP A 48 -4.74 -16.05 -15.08
N ASP A 49 -3.87 -16.68 -15.87
CA ASP A 49 -2.82 -17.61 -15.41
C ASP A 49 -1.63 -16.91 -14.69
N THR A 50 -1.63 -15.58 -14.58
CA THR A 50 -0.52 -14.85 -13.95
C THR A 50 -0.42 -15.10 -12.43
N GLU A 51 0.57 -15.84 -11.95
CA GLU A 51 0.76 -16.04 -10.50
C GLU A 51 1.08 -14.72 -9.77
N LEU A 52 0.25 -14.33 -8.79
CA LEU A 52 0.46 -13.12 -7.98
C LEU A 52 0.86 -13.47 -6.53
N PHE A 53 2.13 -13.25 -6.20
CA PHE A 53 2.66 -13.48 -4.85
C PHE A 53 2.41 -12.32 -3.89
N LYS A 54 2.35 -12.61 -2.57
CA LYS A 54 2.25 -11.58 -1.53
C LYS A 54 3.56 -10.79 -1.53
N SER A 55 3.50 -9.51 -1.86
CA SER A 55 4.65 -8.60 -1.79
C SER A 55 4.51 -7.71 -0.57
N ASN A 56 5.21 -8.04 0.52
CA ASN A 56 5.31 -7.16 1.67
C ASN A 56 6.27 -6.00 1.37
N ILE A 57 6.03 -4.84 1.97
CA ILE A 57 6.86 -3.65 1.79
C ILE A 57 7.57 -3.32 3.10
N LEU A 58 8.88 -3.14 3.04
CA LEU A 58 9.68 -2.59 4.12
C LEU A 58 10.06 -1.14 3.77
N LEU A 59 9.63 -0.19 4.61
CA LEU A 59 9.97 1.23 4.46
C LEU A 59 11.12 1.60 5.41
N VAL A 60 12.27 1.99 4.84
CA VAL A 60 13.44 2.43 5.59
C VAL A 60 13.67 3.92 5.36
N GLY A 61 13.88 4.68 6.43
CA GLY A 61 14.18 6.11 6.37
C GLY A 61 14.18 6.78 7.74
N PRO A 62 14.70 8.02 7.85
CA PRO A 62 14.84 8.73 9.13
C PRO A 62 13.48 9.04 9.77
N THR A 63 13.49 9.35 11.06
CA THR A 63 12.28 9.82 11.78
C THR A 63 11.72 11.08 11.09
N GLY A 64 10.39 11.20 11.02
CA GLY A 64 9.73 12.34 10.38
C GLY A 64 9.69 12.30 8.84
N SER A 65 10.24 11.28 8.17
CA SER A 65 10.27 11.21 6.69
C SER A 65 8.93 10.86 6.01
N GLY A 66 7.83 10.77 6.77
CA GLY A 66 6.50 10.48 6.22
C GLY A 66 6.15 9.00 6.02
N LYS A 67 6.90 8.05 6.60
CA LYS A 67 6.62 6.60 6.49
C LYS A 67 5.19 6.22 6.91
N THR A 68 4.77 6.62 8.12
CA THR A 68 3.42 6.35 8.64
C THR A 68 2.36 7.12 7.84
N LEU A 69 2.68 8.35 7.43
CA LEU A 69 1.76 9.20 6.65
C LEU A 69 1.44 8.58 5.28
N LEU A 70 2.40 7.94 4.61
CA LEU A 70 2.17 7.20 3.35
C LEU A 70 1.06 6.15 3.50
N ALA A 71 1.17 5.30 4.53
CA ALA A 71 0.21 4.22 4.77
C ALA A 71 -1.17 4.75 5.14
N GLN A 72 -1.24 5.72 6.07
CA GLN A 72 -2.50 6.34 6.50
C GLN A 72 -3.22 7.07 5.36
N THR A 73 -2.47 7.81 4.53
CA THR A 73 -3.02 8.57 3.41
C THR A 73 -3.68 7.65 2.39
N LEU A 74 -3.04 6.52 2.08
CA LEU A 74 -3.56 5.60 1.10
C LEU A 74 -4.76 4.80 1.62
N ALA A 75 -4.73 4.39 2.89
CA ALA A 75 -5.88 3.73 3.52
C ALA A 75 -7.13 4.62 3.51
N LYS A 76 -6.96 5.93 3.78
CA LYS A 76 -8.04 6.93 3.66
C LYS A 76 -8.54 7.09 2.22
N PHE A 77 -7.65 7.07 1.23
CA PHE A 77 -8.04 7.19 -0.17
C PHE A 77 -8.85 6.00 -0.66
N LEU A 78 -8.44 4.79 -0.25
CA LEU A 78 -9.06 3.54 -0.65
C LEU A 78 -10.26 3.15 0.22
N ASP A 79 -10.58 3.95 1.24
CA ASP A 79 -11.64 3.71 2.21
C ASP A 79 -11.60 2.29 2.80
N VAL A 80 -10.41 1.89 3.27
CA VAL A 80 -10.16 0.53 3.76
C VAL A 80 -9.68 0.52 5.21
N PRO A 81 -10.00 -0.54 5.98
CA PRO A 81 -9.47 -0.72 7.32
C PRO A 81 -7.94 -0.79 7.32
N ILE A 82 -7.31 -0.11 8.28
CA ILE A 82 -5.85 -0.16 8.50
C ILE A 82 -5.55 -0.49 9.96
N ALA A 83 -4.64 -1.43 10.19
CA ALA A 83 -4.06 -1.69 11.50
C ALA A 83 -2.67 -1.06 11.57
N ILE A 84 -2.41 -0.30 12.64
CA ILE A 84 -1.10 0.31 12.93
C ILE A 84 -0.67 -0.19 14.30
N CYS A 85 0.46 -0.89 14.35
CA CYS A 85 1.05 -1.40 15.58
C CYS A 85 2.52 -0.97 15.68
N ASP A 86 3.00 -0.83 16.91
CA ASP A 86 4.43 -0.74 17.18
C ASP A 86 4.99 -2.16 17.38
N ALA A 87 6.10 -2.46 16.73
CA ALA A 87 6.75 -3.76 16.90
C ALA A 87 7.43 -3.87 18.26
N THR A 88 7.85 -2.76 18.89
CA THR A 88 8.54 -2.81 20.18
C THR A 88 7.63 -3.20 21.34
N SER A 89 6.31 -3.12 21.15
CA SER A 89 5.34 -3.60 22.14
C SER A 89 5.03 -5.09 22.02
N LEU A 90 5.51 -5.77 20.97
CA LEU A 90 5.25 -7.19 20.75
C LEU A 90 6.38 -8.03 21.33
N THR A 91 6.03 -9.07 22.07
CA THR A 91 6.99 -10.06 22.57
C THR A 91 6.60 -11.45 22.07
N GLU A 92 7.55 -12.37 22.03
CA GLU A 92 7.29 -13.75 21.58
C GLU A 92 6.23 -14.47 22.42
N ALA A 93 6.07 -14.09 23.69
CA ALA A 93 5.13 -14.70 24.63
C ALA A 93 3.76 -14.00 24.71
N GLY A 94 3.53 -12.97 23.89
CA GLY A 94 2.33 -12.12 23.91
C GLY A 94 2.64 -10.70 23.49
#